data_AF-A0A9E3QKE2-F1
#
_entry.id   AF-A0A9E3QKE2-F1
#
_cell.length_a   1.000
_cell.length_b   1.000
_cell.length_c   1.000
_cell.angle_alpha   90.00
_cell.angle_beta   90.00
_cell.angle_gamma   90.00
#
_symmetry.space_group_name_H-M   'P 1'
#
loop_
_entity.id
_entity.type
_entity.pdbx_description
1 polymer ?
#
loop_
_entity_poly.entity_id
_entity_poly.type
_entity_poly.pdbx_seq_one_letter_code
_entity_poly.pdbx_strand_id
1 'polypeptide(L)'
;MAPMAPIESPPPPGYRRASVLSRFVCLGILALLLAFIATEAPQLWAEFQALRLEQARDRQSRVVGYEGIHPIVSYAQRPSNWYHHEGEETLLWSGWTPGVGHGWFRIGRGEIERDRLWGPIGRDVIRAIDRPIVEVGSGRCWEAIPPEATIAGLEWAGVHCAYPVQVLEKVEVVNDSIRGQPLLVIYLPFAPDDHKVQFFDPEDEGERISMGLSGYFHDQKPLLYDRKTESLWVVRQEGLTAIAGRRKGARLRRIGVANLLSWGDWVAHFPRSRLVVGADRSAGAGAR
;
A
#
# COMPACT_ATOMS: atom_id res chain seq x y z
N MET A 1 52.02 45.53 82.57
CA MET A 1 52.52 45.30 81.19
C MET A 1 51.68 44.18 80.60
N ALA A 2 51.04 44.23 79.44
CA ALA A 2 50.43 45.24 78.57
C ALA A 2 49.41 44.43 77.72
N PRO A 3 48.28 44.98 77.26
CA PRO A 3 47.32 44.18 76.49
C PRO A 3 47.96 43.69 75.18
N MET A 4 47.77 42.40 74.86
CA MET A 4 48.25 41.79 73.62
C MET A 4 47.54 42.45 72.44
N ALA A 5 48.30 43.08 71.54
CA ALA A 5 47.76 43.68 70.33
C ALA A 5 47.18 42.59 69.41
N PRO A 6 46.03 42.84 68.74
CA PRO A 6 45.45 41.88 67.81
C PRO A 6 46.36 41.69 66.60
N ILE A 7 46.59 40.43 66.22
CA ILE A 7 47.31 40.05 65.00
C ILE A 7 46.39 40.36 63.81
N GLU A 8 46.72 41.38 63.02
CA GLU A 8 46.05 41.63 61.74
C GLU A 8 46.32 40.46 60.78
N SER A 9 45.25 39.88 60.24
CA SER A 9 45.34 38.87 59.20
C SER A 9 45.83 39.51 57.89
N PRO A 10 46.70 38.84 57.11
CA PRO A 10 47.13 39.37 55.82
C PRO A 10 45.92 39.59 54.90
N PRO A 11 45.92 40.66 54.07
CA PRO A 11 44.81 40.92 53.18
C PRO A 11 44.59 39.74 52.23
N PRO A 12 43.33 39.41 51.88
CA PRO A 12 43.04 38.30 50.98
C PRO A 12 43.74 38.51 49.64
N PRO A 13 44.19 37.43 48.97
CA PRO A 13 44.85 37.54 47.67
C PRO A 13 43.96 38.31 46.70
N GLY A 14 44.50 39.38 46.12
CA GLY A 14 43.75 40.25 45.23
C GLY A 14 43.10 39.46 44.10
N TYR A 15 41.78 39.53 44.01
CA TYR A 15 41.02 38.89 42.94
C TYR A 15 41.44 39.51 41.60
N ARG A 16 42.27 38.81 40.81
CA ARG A 16 42.60 39.24 39.44
C ARG A 16 41.30 39.21 38.63
N ARG A 17 40.64 40.35 38.49
CA ARG A 17 39.55 40.53 37.53
C ARG A 17 40.10 40.12 36.17
N ALA A 18 39.47 39.12 35.53
CA ALA A 18 39.75 38.80 34.13
C ALA A 18 39.72 40.12 33.34
N SER A 19 40.79 40.42 32.62
CA SER A 19 40.94 41.70 31.93
C SER A 19 39.76 41.87 30.97
N VAL A 20 39.30 43.11 30.80
CA VAL A 20 38.22 43.44 29.86
C VAL A 20 38.48 42.84 28.47
N LEU A 21 39.76 42.77 28.07
CA LEU A 21 40.24 42.12 26.85
C LEU A 21 39.85 40.62 26.77
N SER A 22 39.97 39.86 27.86
CA SER A 22 39.58 38.43 27.92
C SER A 22 38.08 38.23 27.73
N ARG A 23 37.25 39.15 28.22
CA ARG A 23 35.78 39.09 28.01
C ARG A 23 35.39 39.38 26.57
N PHE A 24 36.03 40.36 25.93
CA PHE A 24 35.79 40.65 24.51
C PHE A 24 36.25 39.52 23.59
N VAL A 25 37.37 38.86 23.91
CA VAL A 25 37.82 37.66 23.19
C VAL A 25 36.82 36.51 23.35
N CYS A 26 36.33 36.24 24.56
CA CYS A 26 35.29 35.21 24.77
C CYS A 26 33.99 35.54 24.02
N LEU A 27 33.54 36.80 24.02
CA LEU A 27 32.35 37.23 23.28
C LEU A 27 32.55 37.11 21.76
N GLY A 28 33.74 37.45 21.25
CA GLY A 28 34.07 37.27 19.84
C GLY A 28 34.08 35.80 19.41
N ILE A 29 34.66 34.91 20.23
CA ILE A 29 34.63 33.46 19.99
C ILE A 29 33.19 32.93 20.03
N LEU A 30 32.38 33.36 21.00
CA LEU A 30 30.97 32.97 21.09
C LEU A 30 30.17 33.46 19.87
N ALA A 31 30.40 34.69 19.41
CA ALA A 31 29.75 35.22 18.22
C ALA A 31 30.13 34.45 16.95
N LEU A 32 31.40 34.06 16.81
CA LEU A 32 31.87 33.21 15.71
C LEU A 32 31.23 31.80 15.76
N LEU A 33 31.14 31.19 16.94
CA LEU A 33 30.47 29.90 17.13
C LEU A 33 28.98 29.98 16.82
N LEU A 34 28.29 31.03 17.27
CA LEU A 34 26.87 31.24 16.98
C LEU A 34 26.64 31.48 15.49
N ALA A 35 27.50 32.27 14.83
CA ALA A 35 27.44 32.47 13.39
C ALA A 35 27.65 31.15 12.64
N PHE A 36 28.65 30.35 13.03
CA PHE A 36 28.91 29.03 12.45
C PHE A 36 27.74 28.06 12.65
N ILE A 37 27.15 27.99 13.85
CA ILE A 37 25.96 27.17 14.09
C ILE A 37 24.79 27.69 13.24
N ALA A 38 24.57 29.00 13.16
CA ALA A 38 23.48 29.56 12.37
C ALA A 38 23.63 29.30 10.86
N THR A 39 24.86 29.20 10.34
CA THR A 39 25.11 28.87 8.94
C THR A 39 25.05 27.37 8.65
N GLU A 40 25.68 26.55 9.50
CA GLU A 40 25.85 25.11 9.23
C GLU A 40 24.68 24.25 9.75
N ALA A 41 24.06 24.61 10.88
CA ALA A 41 23.02 23.79 11.49
C ALA A 41 21.80 23.54 10.57
N PRO A 42 21.31 24.50 9.77
CA PRO A 42 20.22 24.24 8.82
C PRO A 42 20.60 23.20 7.76
N GLN A 43 21.83 23.27 7.25
CA GLN A 43 22.33 22.31 6.25
C GLN A 43 22.50 20.92 6.86
N LEU A 44 23.17 20.81 8.01
CA LEU A 44 23.31 19.54 8.73
C LEU A 44 21.96 18.95 9.15
N TRP A 45 21.00 19.80 9.51
CA TRP A 45 19.64 19.36 9.80
C TRP A 45 18.95 18.81 8.55
N ALA A 46 19.06 19.50 7.41
CA ALA A 46 18.52 19.03 6.14
C ALA A 46 19.14 17.69 5.69
N GLU A 47 20.48 17.56 5.80
CA GLU A 47 21.20 16.32 5.51
C GLU A 47 20.78 15.19 6.46
N PHE A 48 20.63 15.47 7.75
CA PHE A 48 20.13 14.49 8.72
C PHE A 48 18.69 14.04 8.41
N GLN A 49 17.81 14.97 8.03
CA GLN A 49 16.45 14.63 7.61
C GLN A 49 16.43 13.80 6.32
N ALA A 50 17.28 14.14 5.35
CA ALA A 50 17.44 13.38 4.12
C ALA A 50 17.94 11.96 4.40
N LEU A 51 18.96 11.80 5.25
CA LEU A 51 19.47 10.50 5.68
C LEU A 51 18.41 9.68 6.42
N ARG A 52 17.61 10.29 7.30
CA ARG A 52 16.50 9.60 7.96
C ARG A 52 15.45 9.11 6.96
N LEU A 53 15.13 9.93 5.96
CA LEU A 53 14.16 9.58 4.92
C LEU A 53 14.69 8.45 4.02
N GLU A 54 15.98 8.48 3.68
CA GLU A 54 16.67 7.42 2.94
C GLU A 54 16.69 6.11 3.73
N GLN A 55 17.07 6.15 5.01
CA GLN A 55 17.03 4.98 5.89
C GLN A 55 15.62 4.40 6.05
N ALA A 56 14.59 5.25 6.12
CA ALA A 56 13.21 4.81 6.18
C ALA A 56 12.79 4.11 4.86
N ARG A 57 13.19 4.66 3.71
CA ARG A 57 12.96 4.05 2.39
C ARG A 57 13.67 2.70 2.24
N ASP A 58 14.91 2.58 2.69
CA ASP A 58 15.68 1.33 2.65
C ASP A 58 15.08 0.25 3.54
N ARG A 59 14.61 0.62 4.73
CA ARG A 59 13.89 -0.32 5.60
C ARG A 59 12.59 -0.77 4.94
N GLN A 60 11.84 0.15 4.33
CA GLN A 60 10.60 -0.17 3.63
C GLN A 60 10.84 -1.05 2.39
N SER A 61 11.98 -0.93 1.70
CA SER A 61 12.32 -1.73 0.52
C SER A 61 12.88 -3.12 0.84
N ARG A 62 13.06 -3.44 2.14
CA ARG A 62 13.55 -4.74 2.59
C ARG A 62 12.64 -5.89 2.09
N VAL A 63 13.26 -6.87 1.46
CA VAL A 63 12.55 -8.01 0.84
C VAL A 63 12.00 -8.95 1.91
N VAL A 64 10.68 -8.90 2.13
CA VAL A 64 9.95 -9.81 3.04
C VAL A 64 9.83 -11.23 2.45
N GLY A 65 9.63 -11.32 1.12
CA GLY A 65 9.56 -12.58 0.39
C GLY A 65 8.18 -13.26 0.43
N TYR A 66 7.14 -12.57 -0.05
CA TYR A 66 5.77 -13.10 -0.11
C TYR A 66 5.61 -14.26 -1.11
N GLU A 67 4.98 -15.35 -0.68
CA GLU A 67 4.86 -16.57 -1.47
C GLU A 67 3.79 -16.45 -2.56
N GLY A 68 4.07 -16.97 -3.77
CA GLY A 68 3.08 -17.03 -4.84
C GLY A 68 2.64 -15.66 -5.41
N ILE A 69 3.39 -14.60 -5.11
CA ILE A 69 3.15 -13.23 -5.60
C ILE A 69 4.16 -12.89 -6.70
N HIS A 70 3.70 -13.02 -7.94
CA HIS A 70 4.45 -12.58 -9.12
C HIS A 70 3.46 -12.38 -10.28
N PRO A 71 3.69 -11.36 -11.13
CA PRO A 71 2.95 -11.22 -12.38
C PRO A 71 3.27 -12.39 -13.32
N ILE A 72 2.36 -12.69 -14.24
CA ILE A 72 2.68 -13.55 -15.37
C ILE A 72 3.16 -12.65 -16.51
N VAL A 73 4.26 -13.03 -17.16
CA VAL A 73 4.69 -12.34 -18.38
C VAL A 73 3.78 -12.79 -19.53
N SER A 74 3.03 -11.84 -20.09
CA SER A 74 2.30 -12.05 -21.35
C SER A 74 3.10 -11.38 -22.47
N TYR A 75 3.58 -12.18 -23.42
CA TYR A 75 4.24 -11.69 -24.64
C TYR A 75 3.25 -11.43 -25.78
N ALA A 76 1.96 -11.66 -25.54
CA ALA A 76 0.94 -11.51 -26.55
C ALA A 76 0.72 -10.04 -26.88
N GLN A 77 0.85 -9.70 -28.16
CA GLN A 77 0.47 -8.39 -28.63
C GLN A 77 -1.04 -8.33 -28.82
N ARG A 78 -1.64 -7.27 -28.25
CA ARG A 78 -3.04 -6.96 -28.48
C ARG A 78 -3.30 -6.78 -29.99
N PRO A 79 -4.35 -7.40 -30.55
CA PRO A 79 -4.65 -7.27 -31.97
C PRO A 79 -5.15 -5.86 -32.33
N SER A 80 -5.12 -5.48 -33.61
CA SER A 80 -5.57 -4.16 -34.07
C SER A 80 -7.06 -3.91 -33.82
N ASN A 81 -7.88 -4.96 -33.94
CA ASN A 81 -9.32 -4.97 -33.66
C ASN A 81 -9.64 -5.35 -32.20
N TRP A 82 -8.81 -4.99 -31.24
CA TRP A 82 -9.01 -5.34 -29.82
C TRP A 82 -10.30 -4.80 -29.19
N TYR A 83 -10.94 -3.82 -29.83
CA TYR A 83 -12.25 -3.30 -29.49
C TYR A 83 -13.02 -3.18 -30.80
N HIS A 84 -14.06 -3.97 -30.96
CA HIS A 84 -14.92 -3.93 -32.15
C HIS A 84 -16.33 -4.40 -31.80
N HIS A 85 -17.24 -4.20 -32.75
CA HIS A 85 -18.64 -4.58 -32.60
C HIS A 85 -18.97 -5.76 -33.50
N GLU A 86 -19.73 -6.71 -32.96
CA GLU A 86 -20.32 -7.84 -33.70
C GLU A 86 -21.82 -7.87 -33.38
N GLY A 87 -22.63 -7.34 -34.29
CA GLY A 87 -24.07 -7.17 -34.06
C GLY A 87 -24.36 -6.23 -32.89
N GLU A 88 -25.06 -6.75 -31.88
CA GLU A 88 -25.43 -6.04 -30.65
C GLU A 88 -24.38 -6.18 -29.53
N GLU A 89 -23.27 -6.85 -29.80
CA GLU A 89 -22.18 -7.03 -28.83
C GLU A 89 -20.97 -6.15 -29.17
N THR A 90 -20.23 -5.77 -28.13
CA THR A 90 -18.88 -5.24 -28.21
C THR A 90 -17.92 -6.28 -27.68
N LEU A 91 -16.92 -6.62 -28.48
CA LEU A 91 -15.84 -7.51 -28.08
C LEU A 91 -14.66 -6.68 -27.59
N LEU A 92 -14.20 -7.00 -26.38
CA LEU A 92 -13.05 -6.38 -25.75
C LEU A 92 -11.97 -7.44 -25.54
N TRP A 93 -10.80 -7.24 -26.12
CA TRP A 93 -9.72 -8.22 -26.05
C TRP A 93 -9.31 -8.54 -24.61
N SER A 94 -9.44 -9.80 -24.21
CA SER A 94 -9.18 -10.23 -22.83
C SER A 94 -7.82 -10.88 -22.63
N GLY A 95 -7.01 -11.02 -23.67
CA GLY A 95 -5.69 -11.64 -23.57
C GLY A 95 -5.47 -12.73 -24.60
N TRP A 96 -4.44 -13.53 -24.39
CA TRP A 96 -4.10 -14.66 -25.24
C TRP A 96 -3.74 -15.87 -24.39
N THR A 97 -4.24 -17.03 -24.81
CA THR A 97 -3.98 -18.30 -24.13
C THR A 97 -3.29 -19.27 -25.10
N PRO A 98 -2.15 -19.89 -24.72
CA PRO A 98 -1.51 -20.90 -25.56
C PRO A 98 -2.49 -22.02 -25.96
N GLY A 99 -2.51 -22.36 -27.25
CA GLY A 99 -3.39 -23.40 -27.78
C GLY A 99 -4.85 -22.98 -28.02
N VAL A 100 -5.31 -21.86 -27.44
CA VAL A 100 -6.67 -21.32 -27.62
C VAL A 100 -6.65 -20.08 -28.55
N GLY A 101 -5.69 -19.19 -28.37
CA GLY A 101 -5.60 -17.93 -29.11
C GLY A 101 -6.11 -16.72 -28.33
N HIS A 102 -6.57 -15.69 -29.05
CA HIS A 102 -7.07 -14.45 -28.45
C HIS A 102 -8.43 -14.66 -27.78
N GLY A 103 -8.54 -14.23 -26.53
CA GLY A 103 -9.79 -14.18 -25.78
C GLY A 103 -10.49 -12.82 -25.89
N TRP A 104 -11.79 -12.81 -25.57
CA TRP A 104 -12.63 -11.62 -25.64
C TRP A 104 -13.65 -11.60 -24.51
N PHE A 105 -13.79 -10.47 -23.81
CA PHE A 105 -15.00 -10.16 -23.05
C PHE A 105 -16.09 -9.74 -24.03
N ARG A 106 -17.29 -10.26 -23.85
CA ARG A 106 -18.48 -9.91 -24.65
C ARG A 106 -19.43 -9.10 -23.78
N ILE A 107 -19.69 -7.87 -24.19
CA ILE A 107 -20.59 -6.94 -23.50
C ILE A 107 -21.58 -6.35 -24.48
N GLY A 108 -22.67 -5.76 -23.99
CA GLY A 108 -23.63 -5.10 -24.86
C GLY A 108 -23.01 -3.92 -25.61
N ARG A 109 -23.53 -3.62 -26.80
CA ARG A 109 -23.12 -2.46 -27.58
C ARG A 109 -23.39 -1.16 -26.82
N GLY A 110 -22.37 -0.32 -26.70
CA GLY A 110 -22.45 0.97 -26.02
C GLY A 110 -22.48 0.88 -24.48
N GLU A 111 -22.23 -0.29 -23.89
CA GLU A 111 -22.16 -0.41 -22.42
C GLU A 111 -20.89 0.20 -21.83
N ILE A 112 -19.79 0.21 -22.59
CA ILE A 112 -18.54 0.87 -22.23
C ILE A 112 -18.07 1.71 -23.41
N GLU A 113 -17.67 2.94 -23.13
CA GLU A 113 -17.09 3.85 -24.11
C GLU A 113 -15.58 3.57 -24.24
N ARG A 114 -15.08 3.46 -25.48
CA ARG A 114 -13.68 3.08 -25.77
C ARG A 114 -12.67 4.07 -25.20
N ASP A 115 -12.99 5.36 -25.20
CA ASP A 115 -12.14 6.46 -24.73
C ASP A 115 -11.98 6.49 -23.21
N ARG A 116 -12.88 5.85 -22.46
CA ARG A 116 -12.74 5.67 -21.00
C ARG A 116 -11.87 4.48 -20.61
N LEU A 117 -11.51 3.63 -21.57
CA LEU A 117 -10.68 2.46 -21.33
C LEU A 117 -9.20 2.77 -21.55
N TRP A 118 -8.39 2.45 -20.55
CA TRP A 118 -6.94 2.42 -20.64
C TRP A 118 -6.41 0.99 -20.49
N GLY A 119 -5.31 0.68 -21.17
CA GLY A 119 -4.80 -0.69 -21.36
C GLY A 119 -5.16 -1.25 -22.74
N PRO A 120 -5.38 -2.58 -22.89
CA PRO A 120 -5.17 -3.66 -21.94
C PRO A 120 -3.74 -4.22 -21.92
N ILE A 121 -3.39 -4.78 -20.77
CA ILE A 121 -2.28 -5.72 -20.62
C ILE A 121 -2.72 -7.20 -20.73
N GLY A 122 -4.03 -7.46 -20.73
CA GLY A 122 -4.63 -8.80 -20.75
C GLY A 122 -5.16 -9.23 -19.37
N ARG A 123 -6.17 -10.09 -19.36
CA ARG A 123 -6.81 -10.57 -18.12
C ARG A 123 -5.83 -11.39 -17.30
N ASP A 124 -5.88 -11.22 -15.98
CA ASP A 124 -5.11 -11.96 -14.99
C ASP A 124 -3.58 -11.96 -15.21
N VAL A 125 -3.04 -10.98 -15.94
CA VAL A 125 -1.59 -10.69 -15.97
C VAL A 125 -1.12 -10.26 -14.58
N ILE A 126 -1.88 -9.36 -13.96
CA ILE A 126 -1.85 -9.12 -12.52
C ILE A 126 -2.85 -10.12 -11.90
N ARG A 127 -2.34 -11.03 -11.07
CA ARG A 127 -3.16 -12.13 -10.54
C ARG A 127 -3.70 -11.82 -9.16
N ALA A 128 -5.02 -11.69 -9.09
CA ALA A 128 -5.78 -11.66 -7.85
C ALA A 128 -5.40 -12.85 -6.94
N ILE A 129 -5.43 -12.66 -5.62
CA ILE A 129 -5.26 -13.74 -4.65
C ILE A 129 -6.63 -14.37 -4.38
N ASP A 130 -6.80 -15.65 -4.71
CA ASP A 130 -8.05 -16.38 -4.45
C ASP A 130 -7.99 -17.23 -3.18
N ARG A 131 -6.78 -17.56 -2.75
CA ARG A 131 -6.48 -18.37 -1.57
C ARG A 131 -5.31 -17.75 -0.83
N PRO A 132 -5.57 -16.82 0.09
CA PRO A 132 -4.49 -16.15 0.82
C PRO A 132 -3.77 -17.13 1.73
N ILE A 133 -2.43 -17.14 1.67
CA ILE A 133 -1.58 -17.77 2.68
C ILE A 133 -1.45 -16.78 3.83
N VAL A 134 -1.63 -17.27 5.06
CA VAL A 134 -1.71 -16.40 6.24
C VAL A 134 -0.85 -16.86 7.40
N GLU A 135 -0.29 -15.88 8.10
CA GLU A 135 0.37 -16.03 9.39
C GLU A 135 -0.50 -15.38 10.48
N VAL A 136 -0.42 -15.89 11.71
CA VAL A 136 -1.20 -15.39 12.85
C VAL A 136 -0.29 -15.27 14.08
N GLY A 137 0.01 -14.04 14.49
CA GLY A 137 0.78 -13.72 15.69
C GLY A 137 2.27 -14.08 15.67
N SER A 138 2.72 -14.88 14.70
CA SER A 138 4.12 -15.24 14.49
C SER A 138 4.28 -15.84 13.09
N GLY A 139 5.53 -15.88 12.60
CA GLY A 139 5.87 -16.44 11.30
C GLY A 139 7.01 -15.68 10.62
N ARG A 140 7.47 -16.21 9.49
CA ARG A 140 8.62 -15.66 8.78
C ARG A 140 8.33 -14.25 8.29
N CYS A 141 7.17 -14.04 7.68
CA CYS A 141 6.83 -12.71 7.15
C CYS A 141 6.46 -11.76 8.29
N TRP A 142 5.75 -12.24 9.31
CA TRP A 142 5.38 -11.50 10.52
C TRP A 142 6.58 -10.82 11.18
N GLU A 143 7.70 -11.57 11.30
CA GLU A 143 8.95 -11.08 11.89
C GLU A 143 9.80 -10.25 10.91
N ALA A 144 9.64 -10.47 9.60
CA ALA A 144 10.44 -9.81 8.57
C ALA A 144 9.86 -8.47 8.08
N ILE A 145 8.56 -8.23 8.24
CA ILE A 145 7.93 -6.95 7.85
C ILE A 145 8.49 -5.82 8.73
N PRO A 146 9.06 -4.75 8.14
CA PRO A 146 9.52 -3.59 8.89
C PRO A 146 8.38 -2.94 9.69
N PRO A 147 8.61 -2.47 10.93
CA PRO A 147 7.58 -1.79 11.72
C PRO A 147 6.94 -0.59 11.00
N GLU A 148 7.68 0.09 10.15
CA GLU A 148 7.23 1.26 9.40
C GLU A 148 6.44 0.90 8.13
N ALA A 149 6.39 -0.37 7.74
CA ALA A 149 5.69 -0.81 6.54
C ALA A 149 4.18 -0.57 6.66
N THR A 150 3.58 -0.06 5.59
CA THR A 150 2.15 0.23 5.54
C THR A 150 1.33 -1.04 5.35
N ILE A 151 0.33 -1.22 6.20
CA ILE A 151 -0.68 -2.27 6.08
C ILE A 151 -2.08 -1.64 5.97
N ALA A 152 -2.98 -2.33 5.29
CA ALA A 152 -4.41 -2.07 5.34
C ALA A 152 -5.05 -3.02 6.35
N GLY A 153 -5.61 -2.44 7.42
CA GLY A 153 -6.26 -3.20 8.49
C GLY A 153 -7.78 -3.14 8.40
N LEU A 154 -8.46 -4.25 8.72
CA LEU A 154 -9.87 -4.22 9.12
C LEU A 154 -10.20 -5.27 10.18
N GLU A 155 -11.32 -5.07 10.87
CA GLU A 155 -11.99 -6.14 11.60
C GLU A 155 -13.13 -6.69 10.74
N TRP A 156 -13.14 -8.01 10.52
CA TRP A 156 -14.20 -8.69 9.79
C TRP A 156 -14.55 -10.01 10.48
N ALA A 157 -15.83 -10.29 10.66
CA ALA A 157 -16.31 -11.48 11.39
C ALA A 157 -15.65 -11.68 12.78
N GLY A 158 -15.34 -10.59 13.48
CA GLY A 158 -14.66 -10.58 14.78
C GLY A 158 -13.18 -10.99 14.71
N VAL A 159 -12.53 -10.85 13.55
CA VAL A 159 -11.12 -11.15 13.33
C VAL A 159 -10.43 -9.93 12.73
N HIS A 160 -9.37 -9.47 13.39
CA HIS A 160 -8.50 -8.43 12.84
C HIS A 160 -7.63 -9.01 11.72
N CYS A 161 -7.70 -8.42 10.54
CA CYS A 161 -6.99 -8.84 9.34
C CYS A 161 -6.10 -7.70 8.85
N ALA A 162 -4.86 -8.03 8.50
CA ALA A 162 -3.86 -7.14 7.94
C ALA A 162 -3.48 -7.60 6.53
N TYR A 163 -3.53 -6.66 5.59
CA TYR A 163 -3.12 -6.82 4.21
C TYR A 163 -1.97 -5.87 3.93
N PRO A 164 -0.71 -6.35 3.80
CA PRO A 164 0.41 -5.49 3.48
C PRO A 164 0.19 -4.75 2.16
N VAL A 165 0.41 -3.43 2.13
CA VAL A 165 0.21 -2.64 0.90
C VAL A 165 1.14 -3.13 -0.21
N GLN A 166 2.36 -3.56 0.13
CA GLN A 166 3.31 -4.18 -0.80
C GLN A 166 2.81 -5.47 -1.47
N VAL A 167 1.91 -6.21 -0.80
CA VAL A 167 1.22 -7.37 -1.38
C VAL A 167 0.15 -6.88 -2.34
N LEU A 168 -0.72 -5.98 -1.84
CA LEU A 168 -1.85 -5.44 -2.57
C LEU A 168 -1.45 -4.72 -3.87
N GLU A 169 -0.34 -3.99 -3.88
CA GLU A 169 0.23 -3.35 -5.08
C GLU A 169 0.55 -4.34 -6.21
N LYS A 170 0.86 -5.60 -5.89
CA LYS A 170 1.28 -6.62 -6.87
C LYS A 170 0.15 -7.49 -7.38
N VAL A 171 -0.95 -7.57 -6.63
CA VAL A 171 -2.07 -8.50 -6.91
C VAL A 171 -3.37 -7.78 -7.17
N GLU A 172 -3.47 -6.54 -6.70
CA GLU A 172 -4.59 -5.58 -6.76
C GLU A 172 -5.95 -6.05 -6.20
N VAL A 173 -6.22 -7.35 -6.19
CA VAL A 173 -7.46 -7.96 -5.74
C VAL A 173 -7.15 -9.15 -4.83
N VAL A 174 -7.87 -9.26 -3.72
CA VAL A 174 -7.87 -10.44 -2.85
C VAL A 174 -9.31 -10.91 -2.65
N ASN A 175 -9.64 -12.10 -3.16
CA ASN A 175 -10.89 -12.81 -2.90
C ASN A 175 -10.72 -13.65 -1.62
N ASP A 176 -10.95 -13.04 -0.45
CA ASP A 176 -10.72 -13.67 0.85
C ASP A 176 -11.99 -14.33 1.43
N SER A 177 -11.81 -15.15 2.47
CA SER A 177 -12.88 -15.67 3.30
C SER A 177 -12.42 -15.81 4.75
N ILE A 178 -13.10 -15.12 5.66
CA ILE A 178 -12.76 -15.06 7.08
C ILE A 178 -13.91 -15.72 7.84
N ARG A 179 -13.63 -16.85 8.49
CA ARG A 179 -14.65 -17.66 9.19
C ARG A 179 -15.87 -17.99 8.31
N GLY A 180 -15.62 -18.23 7.01
CA GLY A 180 -16.66 -18.53 6.02
C GLY A 180 -17.37 -17.31 5.43
N GLN A 181 -17.19 -16.11 6.00
CA GLN A 181 -17.75 -14.89 5.43
C GLN A 181 -16.84 -14.38 4.31
N PRO A 182 -17.37 -14.13 3.10
CA PRO A 182 -16.56 -13.65 1.99
C PRO A 182 -16.13 -12.20 2.23
N LEU A 183 -14.98 -11.85 1.69
CA LEU A 183 -14.45 -10.49 1.72
C LEU A 183 -13.67 -10.23 0.43
N LEU A 184 -13.94 -9.11 -0.21
CA LEU A 184 -13.20 -8.67 -1.38
C LEU A 184 -12.38 -7.43 -1.03
N VAL A 185 -11.07 -7.54 -1.20
CA VAL A 185 -10.13 -6.43 -1.03
C VAL A 185 -9.70 -5.93 -2.40
N ILE A 186 -9.80 -4.63 -2.63
CA ILE A 186 -9.38 -3.98 -3.88
C ILE A 186 -8.37 -2.88 -3.56
N TYR A 187 -7.24 -2.92 -4.26
CA TYR A 187 -6.25 -1.85 -4.31
C TYR A 187 -6.50 -0.96 -5.53
N LEU A 188 -6.43 0.35 -5.34
CA LEU A 188 -6.61 1.37 -6.37
C LEU A 188 -5.29 2.12 -6.56
N PRO A 189 -4.47 1.77 -7.57
CA PRO A 189 -3.12 2.30 -7.70
C PRO A 189 -3.07 3.83 -7.87
N PHE A 190 -4.11 4.39 -8.48
CA PHE A 190 -4.21 5.83 -8.77
C PHE A 190 -5.07 6.61 -7.76
N ALA A 191 -5.61 5.96 -6.73
CA ALA A 191 -6.35 6.65 -5.67
C ALA A 191 -5.40 7.36 -4.69
N PRO A 192 -5.84 8.45 -4.04
CA PRO A 192 -5.17 9.04 -2.88
C PRO A 192 -4.95 8.01 -1.78
N ASP A 193 -3.92 8.20 -0.96
CA ASP A 193 -3.49 7.24 0.08
C ASP A 193 -4.63 6.78 0.99
N ASP A 194 -5.49 7.70 1.42
CA ASP A 194 -6.66 7.44 2.28
C ASP A 194 -7.79 6.67 1.59
N HIS A 195 -7.71 6.41 0.28
CA HIS A 195 -8.69 5.65 -0.51
C HIS A 195 -8.07 4.48 -1.30
N LYS A 196 -6.77 4.20 -1.11
CA LYS A 196 -6.03 3.18 -1.88
C LYS A 196 -6.54 1.76 -1.70
N VAL A 197 -7.07 1.41 -0.52
CA VAL A 197 -7.55 0.05 -0.24
C VAL A 197 -9.00 0.10 0.21
N GLN A 198 -9.83 -0.72 -0.42
CA GLN A 198 -11.27 -0.73 -0.18
C GLN A 198 -11.76 -2.16 0.00
N PHE A 199 -12.70 -2.33 0.94
CA PHE A 199 -13.27 -3.61 1.31
C PHE A 199 -14.73 -3.68 0.85
N PHE A 200 -15.10 -4.79 0.24
CA PHE A 200 -16.44 -5.04 -0.26
C PHE A 200 -16.94 -6.39 0.22
N ASP A 201 -18.25 -6.45 0.41
CA ASP A 201 -19.00 -7.68 0.61
C ASP A 201 -19.33 -8.23 -0.80
N PRO A 202 -18.69 -9.31 -1.27
CA PRO A 202 -18.86 -9.78 -2.62
C PRO A 202 -20.01 -10.78 -2.73
N GLU A 203 -21.06 -10.61 -1.94
CA GLU A 203 -22.30 -11.36 -2.05
C GLU A 203 -23.33 -10.55 -2.84
N ASP A 204 -23.93 -11.17 -3.86
CA ASP A 204 -25.03 -10.63 -4.64
C ASP A 204 -26.10 -11.70 -4.78
N GLU A 205 -27.31 -11.43 -4.28
CA GLU A 205 -28.43 -12.39 -4.28
C GLU A 205 -28.10 -13.75 -3.62
N GLY A 206 -27.31 -13.76 -2.55
CA GLY A 206 -26.90 -14.98 -1.84
C GLY A 206 -25.80 -15.79 -2.54
N GLU A 207 -25.25 -15.25 -3.64
CA GLU A 207 -24.12 -15.84 -4.33
C GLU A 207 -22.83 -15.04 -4.09
N ARG A 208 -21.76 -15.74 -3.70
CA ARG A 208 -20.42 -15.16 -3.66
C ARG A 208 -19.90 -14.94 -5.08
N ILE A 209 -19.59 -13.70 -5.40
CA ILE A 209 -18.87 -13.31 -6.60
C ILE A 209 -17.36 -13.37 -6.35
N SER A 210 -16.64 -13.99 -7.27
CA SER A 210 -15.17 -13.96 -7.30
C SER A 210 -14.69 -13.07 -8.45
N MET A 211 -13.81 -12.13 -8.15
CA MET A 211 -13.33 -11.15 -9.12
C MET A 211 -11.94 -11.51 -9.67
N GLY A 212 -11.73 -11.27 -10.95
CA GLY A 212 -10.42 -11.19 -11.58
C GLY A 212 -10.13 -9.80 -12.12
N LEU A 213 -8.90 -9.59 -12.60
CA LEU A 213 -8.50 -8.32 -13.22
C LEU A 213 -8.62 -8.46 -14.74
N SER A 214 -9.35 -7.55 -15.38
CA SER A 214 -9.53 -7.60 -16.85
C SER A 214 -8.27 -7.18 -17.61
N GLY A 215 -7.33 -6.53 -16.94
CA GLY A 215 -6.16 -5.90 -17.55
C GLY A 215 -6.45 -4.50 -18.12
N TYR A 216 -7.67 -3.98 -17.94
CA TYR A 216 -8.06 -2.62 -18.28
C TYR A 216 -8.21 -1.75 -17.03
N PHE A 217 -8.14 -0.45 -17.24
CA PHE A 217 -8.62 0.57 -16.32
C PHE A 217 -9.79 1.32 -16.96
N HIS A 218 -10.78 1.67 -16.15
CA HIS A 218 -11.90 2.53 -16.53
C HIS A 218 -11.89 3.74 -15.60
N ASP A 219 -11.79 4.96 -16.15
CA ASP A 219 -11.68 6.20 -15.37
C ASP A 219 -10.60 6.11 -14.26
N GLN A 220 -9.39 5.65 -14.63
CA GLN A 220 -8.24 5.46 -13.72
C GLN A 220 -8.47 4.46 -12.57
N LYS A 221 -9.47 3.59 -12.66
CA LYS A 221 -9.70 2.52 -11.69
C LYS A 221 -9.59 1.16 -12.36
N PRO A 222 -9.04 0.13 -11.69
CA PRO A 222 -9.00 -1.22 -12.25
C PRO A 222 -10.41 -1.66 -12.67
N LEU A 223 -10.52 -2.13 -13.92
CA LEU A 223 -11.72 -2.77 -14.41
C LEU A 223 -11.63 -4.25 -14.06
N LEU A 224 -12.49 -4.69 -13.15
CA LEU A 224 -12.56 -6.07 -12.69
C LEU A 224 -13.54 -6.85 -13.57
N TYR A 225 -13.46 -8.17 -13.51
CA TYR A 225 -14.47 -9.03 -14.11
C TYR A 225 -14.95 -10.08 -13.12
N ASP A 226 -16.25 -10.36 -13.13
CA ASP A 226 -16.85 -11.50 -12.42
C ASP A 226 -16.48 -12.78 -13.17
N ARG A 227 -15.79 -13.72 -12.51
CA ARG A 227 -15.35 -14.97 -13.15
C ARG A 227 -16.48 -15.88 -13.59
N LYS A 228 -17.66 -15.76 -13.00
CA LYS A 228 -18.82 -16.60 -13.35
C LYS A 228 -19.57 -16.06 -14.57
N THR A 229 -19.79 -14.74 -14.64
CA THR A 229 -20.63 -14.13 -15.68
C THR A 229 -19.87 -13.32 -16.72
N GLU A 230 -18.57 -13.09 -16.52
CA GLU A 230 -17.71 -12.19 -17.29
C GLU A 230 -18.19 -10.73 -17.34
N SER A 231 -19.14 -10.35 -16.47
CA SER A 231 -19.56 -8.96 -16.31
C SER A 231 -18.40 -8.12 -15.80
N LEU A 232 -18.31 -6.86 -16.25
CA LEU A 232 -17.21 -5.96 -15.93
C LEU A 232 -17.62 -4.97 -14.83
N TRP A 233 -16.76 -4.82 -13.82
CA TRP A 233 -17.05 -4.10 -12.59
C TRP A 233 -15.99 -3.03 -12.31
N VAL A 234 -16.43 -1.89 -11.80
CA VAL A 234 -15.53 -0.80 -11.39
C VAL A 234 -15.99 -0.20 -10.07
N VAL A 235 -15.03 0.23 -9.26
CA VAL A 235 -15.32 0.95 -8.03
C VAL A 235 -15.92 2.32 -8.34
N ARG A 236 -17.12 2.58 -7.81
CA ARG A 236 -17.82 3.86 -7.85
C ARG A 236 -18.08 4.39 -6.44
N GLN A 237 -18.67 5.57 -6.35
CA GLN A 237 -18.96 6.21 -5.06
C GLN A 237 -19.92 5.35 -4.23
N GLU A 238 -20.92 4.77 -4.89
CA GLU A 238 -21.97 3.95 -4.29
C GLU A 238 -21.53 2.51 -3.93
N GLY A 239 -20.37 2.04 -4.40
CA GLY A 239 -19.93 0.67 -4.19
C GLY A 239 -19.09 0.14 -5.34
N LEU A 240 -18.99 -1.19 -5.46
CA LEU A 240 -18.42 -1.85 -6.63
C LEU A 240 -19.56 -2.17 -7.61
N THR A 241 -19.56 -1.54 -8.78
CA THR A 241 -20.72 -1.54 -9.69
C THR A 241 -20.38 -2.25 -10.99
N ALA A 242 -21.26 -3.16 -11.43
CA ALA A 242 -21.20 -3.78 -12.74
C ALA A 242 -21.61 -2.74 -13.80
N ILE A 243 -20.69 -2.38 -14.68
CA ILE A 243 -20.94 -1.38 -15.73
C ILE A 243 -21.31 -2.01 -17.07
N ALA A 244 -21.00 -3.30 -17.25
CA ALA A 244 -21.25 -4.02 -18.49
C ALA A 244 -21.39 -5.54 -18.28
N GLY A 245 -21.99 -6.21 -19.26
CA GLY A 245 -22.26 -7.65 -19.23
C GLY A 245 -23.52 -8.00 -18.45
N ARG A 246 -23.70 -9.30 -18.17
CA ARG A 246 -24.97 -9.87 -17.66
C ARG A 246 -25.45 -9.23 -16.35
N ARG A 247 -24.53 -8.86 -15.46
CA ARG A 247 -24.86 -8.24 -14.15
C ARG A 247 -24.91 -6.71 -14.21
N LYS A 248 -24.90 -6.07 -15.39
CA LYS A 248 -24.89 -4.60 -15.51
C LYS A 248 -25.96 -3.96 -14.62
N GLY A 249 -25.53 -2.99 -13.82
CA GLY A 249 -26.35 -2.28 -12.84
C GLY A 249 -26.32 -2.88 -11.43
N ALA A 250 -25.87 -4.13 -11.27
CA ALA A 250 -25.67 -4.74 -9.96
C ALA A 250 -24.56 -4.02 -9.17
N ARG A 251 -24.67 -4.07 -7.84
CA ARG A 251 -23.81 -3.32 -6.92
C ARG A 251 -23.45 -4.18 -5.72
N LEU A 252 -22.15 -4.32 -5.47
CA LEU A 252 -21.63 -4.93 -4.26
C LEU A 252 -21.38 -3.85 -3.20
N ARG A 253 -21.81 -4.15 -1.98
CA ARG A 253 -21.78 -3.22 -0.85
C ARG A 253 -20.33 -2.98 -0.40
N ARG A 254 -19.95 -1.72 -0.31
CA ARG A 254 -18.71 -1.28 0.35
C ARG A 254 -18.83 -1.51 1.85
N ILE A 255 -17.90 -2.29 2.41
CA ILE A 255 -17.76 -2.47 3.86
C ILE A 255 -17.06 -1.26 4.44
N GLY A 256 -16.00 -0.80 3.80
CA GLY A 256 -15.23 0.36 4.25
C GLY A 256 -14.05 0.68 3.36
N VAL A 257 -13.40 1.79 3.69
CA VAL A 257 -12.08 2.16 3.16
C VAL A 257 -11.07 1.84 4.25
N ALA A 258 -9.91 1.29 3.87
CA ALA A 258 -8.95 0.82 4.85
C ALA A 258 -8.31 1.97 5.61
N ASN A 259 -8.12 1.76 6.91
CA ASN A 259 -7.19 2.57 7.68
C ASN A 259 -5.79 2.06 7.39
N LEU A 260 -4.99 2.88 6.69
CA LEU A 260 -3.58 2.60 6.46
C LEU A 260 -2.80 2.93 7.72
N LEU A 261 -2.10 1.93 8.27
CA LEU A 261 -1.35 2.02 9.52
C LEU A 261 0.04 1.45 9.32
N SER A 262 0.97 1.83 10.19
CA SER A 262 2.27 1.15 10.26
C SER A 262 2.08 -0.26 10.84
N TRP A 263 2.89 -1.21 10.38
CA TRP A 263 2.88 -2.59 10.88
C TRP A 263 3.14 -2.66 12.38
N GLY A 264 4.07 -1.84 12.89
CA GLY A 264 4.41 -1.76 14.30
C GLY A 264 3.23 -1.32 15.16
N ASP A 265 2.53 -0.26 14.74
CA ASP A 265 1.33 0.21 15.46
C ASP A 265 0.21 -0.83 15.42
N TRP A 266 0.02 -1.48 14.27
CA TRP A 266 -1.00 -2.52 14.11
C TRP A 266 -0.75 -3.72 15.03
N VAL A 267 0.47 -4.27 15.04
CA VAL A 267 0.80 -5.44 15.87
C VAL A 267 0.76 -5.12 17.35
N ALA A 268 1.12 -3.89 17.75
CA ALA A 268 1.03 -3.46 19.14
C ALA A 268 -0.42 -3.53 19.68
N HIS A 269 -1.41 -3.22 18.83
CA HIS A 269 -2.82 -3.29 19.20
C HIS A 269 -3.45 -4.67 18.93
N PHE A 270 -3.02 -5.35 17.86
CA PHE A 270 -3.62 -6.59 17.37
C PHE A 270 -2.56 -7.69 17.16
N PRO A 271 -1.88 -8.16 18.23
CA PRO A 271 -0.77 -9.11 18.14
C PRO A 271 -1.20 -10.52 17.70
N ARG A 272 -2.51 -10.80 17.63
CA ARG A 272 -3.09 -12.06 17.14
C ARG A 272 -3.90 -11.87 15.85
N SER A 273 -3.67 -10.76 15.15
CA SER A 273 -4.30 -10.53 13.85
C SER A 273 -3.83 -11.54 12.81
N ARG A 274 -4.65 -11.73 11.78
CA ARG A 274 -4.32 -12.50 10.59
C ARG A 274 -3.55 -11.61 9.63
N LEU A 275 -2.37 -12.05 9.20
CA LEU A 275 -1.54 -11.36 8.22
C LEU A 275 -1.56 -12.13 6.89
N VAL A 276 -1.90 -11.48 5.79
CA VAL A 276 -1.74 -12.07 4.45
C VAL A 276 -0.27 -12.01 4.04
N VAL A 277 0.31 -13.17 3.75
CA VAL A 277 1.74 -13.33 3.44
C VAL A 277 2.02 -13.95 2.08
N GLY A 278 0.97 -14.29 1.33
CA GLY A 278 1.13 -14.89 0.02
C GLY A 278 -0.17 -15.38 -0.59
N ALA A 279 -0.04 -16.12 -1.68
CA ALA A 279 -1.14 -16.70 -2.44
C ALA A 279 -0.85 -18.15 -2.76
N ASP A 280 -1.74 -19.05 -2.35
CA ASP A 280 -1.71 -20.43 -2.79
C ASP A 280 -2.15 -20.51 -4.26
N ARG A 281 -1.20 -20.87 -5.12
CA ARG A 281 -1.41 -21.00 -6.58
C ARG A 281 -1.58 -22.45 -7.03
N SER A 282 -1.61 -23.42 -6.10
CA SER A 282 -1.64 -24.86 -6.42
C SER A 282 -2.81 -25.29 -7.28
N ALA A 283 -4.00 -24.71 -7.06
CA ALA A 283 -5.19 -25.01 -7.88
C ALA A 283 -5.16 -24.42 -9.31
N GLY A 284 -4.33 -23.42 -9.57
CA GLY A 284 -4.19 -22.80 -10.90
C GLY A 284 -3.27 -23.56 -11.86
N ALA A 285 -2.63 -24.63 -11.40
CA ALA A 285 -1.80 -25.50 -12.26
C ALA A 285 -2.62 -26.55 -13.03
N GLY A 286 -3.88 -26.82 -12.61
CA GLY A 286 -4.70 -27.92 -13.14
C GLY A 286 -6.01 -27.52 -13.85
N ALA A 287 -6.31 -26.23 -13.97
CA ALA A 287 -7.39 -25.72 -14.81
C ALA A 287 -6.76 -24.83 -15.89
N ARG A 288 -6.15 -25.46 -16.88
CA ARG A 288 -5.61 -24.83 -18.09
C ARG A 288 -6.16 -25.55 -19.29
#